data_AF-A0A257UJR7-F1
#
_entry.id   AF-A0A257UJR7-F1
#
_cell.length_a   1.000
_cell.length_b   1.000
_cell.length_c   1.000
_cell.angle_alpha   90.00
_cell.angle_beta   90.00
_cell.angle_gamma   90.00
#
_symmetry.space_group_name_H-M   'P 1'
#
loop_
_entity.id
_entity.type
_entity.pdbx_description
1 polymer ?
#
loop_
_entity_poly.entity_id
_entity_poly.type
_entity_poly.pdbx_seq_one_letter_code
_entity_poly.pdbx_strand_id
1 'polypeptide(L)' 'MITDPVPRAAGLRRQYEASDAQHTLELPPAEPLQQDAERLRAALEAAQAPGVRRAGQALLDHLAEFYGVPP' A
#
# COMPACT_ATOMS: atom_id res chain seq x y z
N MET A 1 -15.46 5.79 -8.81
CA MET A 1 -15.34 5.10 -7.52
C MET A 1 -16.62 4.29 -7.35
N ILE A 2 -16.55 2.97 -7.54
CA ILE A 2 -17.69 2.07 -7.39
C ILE A 2 -17.56 1.49 -5.99
N THR A 3 -18.30 2.04 -5.02
CA THR A 3 -18.46 1.42 -3.70
C THR A 3 -19.67 0.49 -3.77
N ASP A 4 -19.53 -0.74 -3.29
CA ASP A 4 -20.65 -1.69 -3.22
C ASP A 4 -21.82 -1.10 -2.42
N PRO A 5 -23.08 -1.31 -2.87
CA PRO A 5 -24.24 -0.76 -2.19
C PRO A 5 -24.42 -1.38 -0.80
N VAL A 6 -24.76 -0.55 0.18
CA VAL A 6 -25.00 -0.97 1.57
C VAL A 6 -26.09 -2.06 1.61
N PRO A 7 -25.82 -3.24 2.24
CA PRO A 7 -26.79 -4.33 2.31
C PRO A 7 -28.05 -3.94 3.10
N ARG A 8 -29.23 -4.36 2.61
CA ARG A 8 -30.53 -4.10 3.27
C ARG A 8 -30.82 -5.03 4.45
N ALA A 9 -30.30 -6.25 4.42
CA ALA A 9 -30.54 -7.22 5.48
C ALA A 9 -29.77 -6.84 6.74
N ALA A 10 -30.46 -6.79 7.90
CA ALA A 10 -29.88 -6.28 9.15
C ALA A 10 -28.61 -7.01 9.61
N GLY A 11 -28.49 -8.32 9.34
CA GLY A 11 -27.28 -9.09 9.63
C GLY A 11 -26.09 -8.71 8.74
N LEU A 12 -26.33 -8.55 7.43
CA LEU A 12 -25.32 -8.14 6.46
C LEU A 12 -24.92 -6.67 6.65
N ARG A 13 -25.86 -5.82 7.08
CA ARG A 13 -25.60 -4.41 7.37
C ARG A 13 -24.64 -4.25 8.56
N ARG A 14 -24.81 -5.01 9.64
CA ARG A 14 -23.87 -5.00 10.77
C ARG A 14 -22.48 -5.48 10.37
N GLN A 15 -22.38 -6.47 9.48
CA GLN A 15 -21.10 -6.95 8.95
C GLN A 15 -20.44 -5.90 8.05
N TYR A 16 -21.23 -5.25 7.19
CA TYR A 16 -20.77 -4.14 6.36
C TYR A 16 -20.30 -2.96 7.23
N GLU A 17 -21.08 -2.53 8.21
CA GLU A 17 -20.71 -1.45 9.14
C GLU A 17 -19.48 -1.82 9.98
N ALA A 18 -19.32 -3.09 10.39
CA ALA A 18 -18.12 -3.55 11.09
C ALA A 18 -16.87 -3.62 10.19
N SER A 19 -17.05 -3.91 8.89
CA SER A 19 -15.98 -3.86 7.89
C SER A 19 -15.61 -2.43 7.52
N ASP A 20 -16.59 -1.54 7.41
CA ASP A 20 -16.39 -0.11 7.11
C ASP A 20 -15.81 0.63 8.31
N ALA A 21 -16.07 0.12 9.53
CA ALA A 21 -15.42 0.57 10.75
C ALA A 21 -13.93 0.17 10.84
N GLN A 22 -13.35 -0.52 9.84
CA GLN A 22 -11.95 -0.92 9.90
C GLN A 22 -11.00 0.23 9.59
N HIS A 23 -10.29 0.61 10.65
CA HIS A 23 -8.94 1.15 10.72
C HIS A 23 -8.54 2.09 9.58
N THR A 24 -8.52 3.38 9.92
CA THR A 24 -7.67 4.35 9.23
C THR A 24 -6.23 3.85 9.32
N LEU A 25 -5.79 3.05 8.36
CA LEU A 25 -4.38 2.73 8.19
C LEU A 25 -3.70 4.06 7.91
N GLU A 26 -2.87 4.50 8.85
CA GLU A 26 -2.02 5.65 8.62
C GLU A 26 -1.18 5.36 7.38
N LEU A 27 -1.08 6.34 6.50
CA LEU A 27 -0.24 6.22 5.32
C LEU A 27 1.17 6.71 5.66
N PRO A 28 2.22 6.09 5.10
CA PRO A 28 3.56 6.60 5.24
C PRO A 28 3.66 8.00 4.63
N PRO A 29 4.59 8.85 5.11
CA PRO A 29 4.84 10.14 4.50
C PRO A 29 5.13 9.99 3.00
N ALA A 30 4.57 10.89 2.20
CA ALA A 30 4.62 10.76 0.74
C ALA A 30 6.03 11.02 0.18
N GLU A 31 6.80 11.95 0.77
CA GLU A 31 8.08 12.39 0.21
C GLU A 31 9.11 11.25 0.06
N PRO A 32 9.37 10.39 1.08
CA PRO A 32 10.37 9.35 0.91
C PRO A 32 9.87 8.22 0.01
N LEU A 33 8.56 7.92 0.03
CA LEU A 33 7.94 6.97 -0.92
C LEU A 33 8.06 7.42 -2.38
N GLN A 34 7.88 8.72 -2.64
CA GLN A 34 8.04 9.27 -3.98
C GLN A 34 9.48 9.13 -4.47
N GLN A 35 10.46 9.35 -3.59
CA GLN A 35 11.87 9.16 -3.94
C GLN A 35 12.19 7.70 -4.29
N ASP A 36 11.66 6.75 -3.52
CA ASP A 36 11.87 5.31 -3.78
C ASP A 36 11.14 4.84 -5.06
N ALA A 37 9.92 5.34 -5.29
CA ALA A 37 9.18 5.09 -6.52
C ALA A 37 9.91 5.65 -7.76
N GLU A 38 10.52 6.84 -7.64
CA GLU A 38 11.30 7.45 -8.72
C GLU A 38 12.56 6.63 -9.04
N ARG A 39 13.26 6.13 -8.02
CA ARG A 39 14.42 5.23 -8.20
C ARG A 39 14.02 3.93 -8.90
N LEU A 40 12.87 3.36 -8.53
CA LEU A 40 12.34 2.17 -9.19
C LEU A 40 11.99 2.44 -10.65
N ARG A 41 11.34 3.58 -10.93
CA ARG A 41 11.03 4.02 -12.30
C ARG A 41 12.31 4.13 -13.14
N ALA A 42 13.32 4.86 -12.65
CA ALA A 42 14.59 5.02 -13.34
C ALA A 42 15.29 3.68 -13.61
N ALA A 43 15.23 2.72 -12.66
CA ALA A 43 15.82 1.40 -12.84
C ALA A 43 15.08 0.55 -13.89
N LEU A 44 13.75 0.67 -13.95
CA LEU A 44 12.91 0.01 -14.97
C LEU A 44 13.20 0.59 -16.36
N GLU A 45 13.27 1.92 -16.48
CA GLU A 45 13.59 2.60 -17.74
C GLU A 45 14.99 2.23 -18.25
N ALA A 46 15.95 2.06 -17.34
CA ALA A 46 17.31 1.62 -17.67
C ALA A 46 17.41 0.12 -18.00
N ALA A 47 16.32 -0.65 -17.90
CA ALA A 47 16.29 -2.11 -18.07
C ALA A 47 17.33 -2.87 -17.22
N GLN A 48 17.71 -2.31 -16.07
CA GLN A 48 18.73 -2.89 -15.19
C GLN A 48 18.08 -3.79 -14.15
N ALA A 49 17.97 -5.09 -14.46
CA ALA A 49 17.37 -6.07 -13.53
C ALA A 49 17.93 -6.02 -12.08
N PRO A 50 19.26 -5.85 -11.86
CA PRO A 50 19.79 -5.67 -10.51
C PRO A 50 19.35 -4.37 -9.84
N GLY A 51 19.21 -3.28 -10.60
CA GLY A 51 18.74 -1.98 -10.12
C GLY A 51 17.27 -2.02 -9.71
N VAL A 52 16.43 -2.67 -10.53
CA VAL A 52 15.00 -2.87 -10.24
C VAL A 52 14.82 -3.66 -8.95
N ARG A 53 15.58 -4.75 -8.78
CA ARG A 53 15.54 -5.56 -7.55
C ARG A 53 15.92 -4.75 -6.32
N ARG A 54 17.00 -3.95 -6.39
CA ARG A 54 17.44 -3.12 -5.25
C ARG A 54 16.42 -2.04 -4.91
N ALA A 55 15.91 -1.32 -5.91
CA ALA A 55 14.93 -0.26 -5.71
C ALA A 55 13.60 -0.83 -5.16
N GLY A 56 13.16 -1.97 -5.69
CA GLY A 56 11.98 -2.66 -5.19
C GLY A 56 12.14 -3.15 -3.75
N GLN A 57 13.31 -3.70 -3.40
CA GLN A 57 13.60 -4.09 -2.02
C GLN A 57 13.58 -2.89 -1.07
N ALA A 58 14.23 -1.79 -1.44
CA ALA A 58 14.25 -0.58 -0.60
C ALA A 58 12.83 -0.04 -0.33
N LEU A 59 11.96 -0.04 -1.36
CA LEU A 59 10.56 0.35 -1.21
C LEU A 59 9.80 -0.60 -0.26
N LEU A 60 10.02 -1.91 -0.38
CA LEU A 60 9.40 -2.89 0.50
C LEU A 60 9.90 -2.79 1.94
N ASP A 61 11.19 -2.57 2.15
CA ASP A 61 11.79 -2.43 3.48
C ASP A 61 11.20 -1.21 4.20
N HIS A 62 11.07 -0.07 3.51
CA HIS A 62 10.49 1.14 4.06
C HIS A 62 9.00 0.95 4.41
N LEU A 63 8.22 0.27 3.57
CA LEU A 63 6.83 -0.07 3.88
C LEU A 63 6.73 -1.05 5.07
N ALA A 64 7.61 -2.04 5.13
CA ALA A 64 7.66 -3.01 6.21
C ALA A 64 8.00 -2.33 7.54
N GLU A 65 8.97 -1.42 7.55
CA GLU A 65 9.31 -0.61 8.73
C GLU A 65 8.13 0.24 9.21
N PHE A 66 7.47 0.96 8.30
CA PHE A 66 6.35 1.82 8.64
C PHE A 66 5.16 1.05 9.23
N TYR A 67 4.82 -0.10 8.65
CA TYR A 67 3.70 -0.93 9.12
C TYR A 67 4.10 -1.94 10.21
N GLY A 68 5.37 -1.97 10.64
CA GLY A 68 5.87 -2.92 11.64
C GLY A 68 5.77 -4.39 11.20
N VAL A 69 5.86 -4.66 9.90
CA VAL A 69 5.81 -6.02 9.33
C VAL A 69 7.22 -6.61 9.37
N PRO A 70 7.43 -7.81 9.95
CA PRO A 70 8.73 -8.45 9.94
C PRO A 70 9.18 -8.79 8.50
N PRO A 71 10.49 -8.73 8.21
CA PRO A 71 11.05 -8.95 6.88
C PRO A 71 10.93 -10.41 6.40
#